data_AF-A0A356BTW5-F1
#
_entry.id   AF-A0A356BTW5-F1
#
_cell.length_a   1.000
_cell.length_b   1.000
_cell.length_c   1.000
_cell.angle_alpha   90.00
_cell.angle_beta   90.00
_cell.angle_gamma   90.00
#
_symmetry.space_group_name_H-M   'P 1'
#
loop_
_entity.id
_entity.type
_entity.pdbx_description
1 polymer ?
#
loop_
_entity_poly.entity_id
_entity_poly.type
_entity_poly.pdbx_seq_one_letter_code
_entity_poly.pdbx_strand_id
1 'polypeptide(L)'
;MPILQPESIGSSEAMDQIQSCEADLFVVVAFGQKLPDRLLTMAPYGCVNVHSSLLPKYRGASPITAAIVKGETFTGVTTMYLASGWDSGDIILQAQEPILPRDTAGDLHDRLMITGARLLSETVRQIASGQAPRIPQDH
;
A
#
# COMPACT_ATOMS: atom_id res chain seq x y z
N MET A 1 5.99 9.09 19.35
CA MET A 1 6.63 8.00 18.59
C MET A 1 7.98 8.50 18.08
N PRO A 2 9.01 7.64 17.99
CA PRO A 2 10.26 8.00 17.31
C PRO A 2 9.99 8.29 15.84
N ILE A 3 10.76 9.22 15.26
CA ILE A 3 10.67 9.59 13.84
C ILE A 3 12.02 9.25 13.20
N LEU A 4 11.99 8.43 12.15
CA LEU A 4 13.17 8.07 11.36
C LEU A 4 13.03 8.69 9.96
N GLN A 5 14.03 9.45 9.54
CA GLN A 5 14.08 10.09 8.20
C GLN A 5 15.42 9.84 7.51
N PRO A 6 15.81 8.58 7.27
CA PRO A 6 17.07 8.27 6.62
C PRO A 6 17.07 8.73 5.16
N GLU A 7 18.21 9.22 4.68
CA GLU A 7 18.40 9.51 3.25
C GLU A 7 18.19 8.25 2.39
N SER A 8 18.60 7.10 2.91
CA SER A 8 18.38 5.78 2.31
C SER A 8 17.85 4.81 3.35
N ILE A 9 16.64 4.28 3.14
CA ILE A 9 16.03 3.24 3.97
C ILE A 9 16.85 1.95 3.96
N GLY A 10 17.70 1.77 2.95
CA GLY A 10 18.60 0.64 2.82
C GLY A 10 19.93 0.78 3.56
N SER A 11 20.22 1.90 4.24
CA SER A 11 21.45 2.06 5.00
C SER A 11 21.53 1.09 6.19
N SER A 12 22.73 0.73 6.64
CA SER A 12 22.88 -0.13 7.83
C SER A 12 22.27 0.51 9.06
N GLU A 13 22.55 1.80 9.29
CA GLU A 13 22.01 2.57 10.41
C GLU A 13 20.48 2.57 10.46
N ALA A 14 19.81 2.85 9.32
CA ALA A 14 18.36 2.84 9.25
C ALA A 14 17.79 1.46 9.58
N MET A 15 18.43 0.42 9.07
CA MET A 15 17.95 -0.95 9.23
C MET A 15 18.18 -1.48 10.63
N ASP A 16 19.25 -1.07 11.31
CA ASP A 16 19.48 -1.38 12.72
C ASP A 16 18.43 -0.69 13.61
N GLN A 17 18.11 0.58 13.32
CA GLN A 17 17.04 1.30 14.02
C GLN A 17 15.67 0.65 13.81
N ILE A 18 15.33 0.28 12.57
CA ILE A 18 14.05 -0.37 12.26
C ILE A 18 13.98 -1.76 12.90
N GLN A 19 15.06 -2.54 12.87
CA GLN A 19 15.13 -3.85 13.52
C GLN A 19 14.91 -3.74 15.03
N SER A 20 15.45 -2.70 15.67
CA SER A 20 15.29 -2.47 17.11
C SER A 20 13.85 -2.16 17.54
N CYS A 21 12.96 -1.82 16.60
CA CYS A 21 11.54 -1.62 16.87
C CYS A 21 10.78 -2.94 17.10
N GLU A 22 11.36 -4.10 16.74
CA GLU A 22 10.76 -5.43 16.90
C GLU A 22 9.31 -5.48 16.37
N ALA A 23 9.07 -4.87 15.21
CA ALA A 23 7.73 -4.74 14.66
C ALA A 23 7.18 -6.08 14.17
N ASP A 24 5.92 -6.37 14.51
CA ASP A 24 5.19 -7.53 14.00
C ASP A 24 4.80 -7.36 12.52
N LEU A 25 4.54 -6.13 12.08
CA LEU A 25 4.06 -5.76 10.75
C LEU A 25 4.57 -4.37 10.36
N PHE A 26 5.05 -4.21 9.13
CA PHE A 26 5.29 -2.89 8.56
C PHE A 26 4.14 -2.45 7.66
N VAL A 27 3.67 -1.23 7.88
CA VAL A 27 2.62 -0.60 7.07
C VAL A 27 3.24 0.56 6.31
N VAL A 28 3.18 0.50 4.98
CA VAL A 28 3.85 1.42 4.07
C VAL A 28 2.78 2.15 3.27
N VAL A 29 2.78 3.48 3.32
CA VAL A 29 1.77 4.29 2.62
C VAL A 29 2.48 5.47 1.96
N ALA A 30 2.39 5.55 0.63
CA ALA A 30 3.01 6.63 -0.15
C ALA A 30 4.49 6.91 0.21
N PHE A 31 5.26 5.85 0.49
CA PHE A 31 6.68 5.97 0.83
C PHE A 31 7.54 5.96 -0.44
N GLY A 32 8.37 6.99 -0.61
CA GLY A 32 9.05 7.28 -1.87
C GLY A 32 10.30 6.46 -2.19
N GLN A 33 10.74 5.56 -1.31
CA GLN A 33 11.96 4.77 -1.53
C GLN A 33 11.63 3.30 -1.77
N LYS A 34 12.43 2.65 -2.62
CA LYS A 34 12.35 1.20 -2.82
C LYS A 34 12.76 0.48 -1.54
N LEU A 35 11.92 -0.44 -1.07
CA LEU A 35 12.24 -1.23 0.11
C LEU A 35 13.21 -2.37 -0.26
N PRO A 36 14.30 -2.57 0.49
CA PRO A 36 15.19 -3.71 0.28
C PRO A 36 14.53 -5.00 0.77
N ASP A 37 14.89 -6.14 0.17
CA ASP A 37 14.32 -7.45 0.52
C ASP A 37 14.44 -7.78 2.01
N ARG A 38 15.56 -7.39 2.63
CA ARG A 38 15.77 -7.57 4.08
C ARG A 38 14.73 -6.85 4.94
N LEU A 39 14.15 -5.74 4.47
CA LEU A 39 13.06 -5.05 5.17
C LEU A 39 11.73 -5.75 4.91
N LEU A 40 11.49 -6.22 3.69
CA LEU A 40 10.28 -6.95 3.30
C LEU A 40 10.05 -8.22 4.12
N THR A 41 11.13 -8.86 4.58
CA THR A 41 11.10 -10.12 5.35
C THR A 41 11.43 -9.94 6.84
N MET A 42 11.68 -8.72 7.31
CA MET A 42 12.10 -8.47 8.70
C MET A 42 10.99 -8.75 9.71
N ALA A 43 9.79 -8.27 9.43
CA ALA A 43 8.64 -8.44 10.31
C ALA A 43 7.98 -9.81 10.06
N PRO A 44 7.56 -10.55 11.11
CA PRO A 44 6.89 -11.85 10.97
C PRO A 44 5.65 -11.82 10.07
N TYR A 45 4.85 -10.75 10.12
CA TYR A 45 3.70 -10.57 9.24
C TYR A 45 4.02 -9.82 7.94
N GLY A 46 5.30 -9.48 7.72
CA GLY A 46 5.82 -8.86 6.51
C GLY A 46 5.55 -7.36 6.40
N CYS A 47 5.49 -6.89 5.15
CA CYS A 47 5.21 -5.50 4.81
C CYS A 47 3.94 -5.42 3.96
N VAL A 48 3.05 -4.47 4.28
CA VAL A 48 1.83 -4.21 3.52
C VAL A 48 1.76 -2.77 3.04
N ASN A 49 1.05 -2.56 1.93
CA ASN A 49 0.81 -1.25 1.35
C ASN A 49 -0.70 -1.04 1.10
N VAL A 50 -1.13 0.22 1.08
CA VAL A 50 -2.40 0.66 0.49
C VAL A 50 -2.14 1.45 -0.78
N HIS A 51 -2.61 0.93 -1.90
CA HIS A 51 -2.46 1.51 -3.24
C HIS A 51 -3.78 2.09 -3.73
N SER A 52 -3.74 3.27 -4.36
CA SER A 52 -4.94 4.04 -4.75
C SER A 52 -5.51 3.64 -6.13
N SER A 53 -5.54 2.33 -6.41
CA SER A 53 -6.27 1.76 -7.53
C SER A 53 -6.82 0.37 -7.19
N LEU A 54 -7.65 -0.16 -8.08
CA LEU A 54 -7.99 -1.59 -8.13
C LEU A 54 -6.89 -2.35 -8.88
N LEU A 55 -5.86 -2.81 -8.17
CA LEU A 55 -4.79 -3.63 -8.74
C LEU A 55 -5.36 -4.90 -9.40
N PRO A 56 -4.76 -5.40 -10.50
CA PRO A 56 -3.47 -4.98 -11.07
C PRO A 56 -3.52 -3.70 -11.94
N LYS A 57 -4.68 -3.06 -12.13
CA LYS A 57 -4.76 -1.83 -12.91
C LYS A 57 -4.02 -0.69 -12.21
N TYR A 58 -3.35 0.15 -13.00
CA TYR A 58 -2.73 1.40 -12.55
C TYR A 58 -1.67 1.23 -11.44
N ARG A 59 -0.79 0.23 -11.57
CA ARG A 59 0.47 0.18 -10.80
C ARG A 59 1.29 1.47 -11.00
N GLY A 60 2.14 1.81 -10.04
CA GLY A 60 3.09 2.92 -10.13
C GLY A 60 2.57 4.22 -9.52
N ALA A 61 3.22 5.34 -9.88
CA ALA A 61 3.24 6.54 -9.06
C ALA A 61 2.01 7.47 -9.15
N SER A 62 1.07 7.26 -10.08
CA SER A 62 -0.04 8.22 -10.31
C SER A 62 -1.38 7.56 -10.64
N PRO A 63 -1.86 6.61 -9.82
CA PRO A 63 -3.05 5.83 -10.14
C PRO A 63 -4.33 6.66 -10.26
N ILE A 64 -4.53 7.65 -9.36
CA ILE A 64 -5.73 8.49 -9.30
C ILE A 64 -5.88 9.28 -10.61
N THR A 65 -4.85 10.04 -10.97
CA THR A 65 -4.85 10.84 -12.21
C THR A 65 -5.00 9.96 -13.44
N ALA A 66 -4.31 8.81 -13.47
CA ALA A 66 -4.40 7.89 -14.61
C ALA A 66 -5.80 7.30 -14.80
N ALA A 67 -6.53 7.00 -13.71
CA ALA A 67 -7.91 6.53 -13.79
C ALA A 67 -8.84 7.62 -14.36
N ILE A 68 -8.72 8.86 -13.86
CA ILE A 68 -9.51 10.00 -14.36
C ILE A 68 -9.22 10.28 -15.85
N VAL A 69 -7.94 10.35 -16.24
CA VAL A 69 -7.55 10.65 -17.63
C VAL A 69 -8.04 9.59 -18.62
N LYS A 70 -8.10 8.32 -18.19
CA LYS A 70 -8.66 7.23 -19.02
C LYS A 70 -10.20 7.20 -19.04
N GLY A 71 -10.87 8.11 -18.34
CA GLY A 71 -12.33 8.16 -18.28
C GLY A 71 -12.96 6.98 -17.55
N GLU A 72 -12.24 6.37 -16.59
CA GLU A 72 -12.81 5.33 -15.75
C GLU A 72 -13.99 5.90 -14.95
N THR A 73 -15.05 5.11 -14.80
CA THR A 73 -16.22 5.47 -13.96
C THR A 73 -16.08 4.97 -12.53
N PHE A 74 -15.11 4.08 -12.29
CA PHE A 74 -14.77 3.55 -10.98
C PHE A 74 -13.26 3.31 -10.86
N THR A 75 -12.75 3.53 -9.67
CA THR A 75 -11.44 3.08 -9.22
C THR A 75 -11.60 2.44 -7.84
N GLY A 76 -10.57 2.48 -7.02
CA GLY A 76 -10.66 2.01 -5.65
C GLY A 76 -9.33 2.05 -4.94
N VAL A 77 -9.27 1.37 -3.81
CA VAL A 77 -8.07 1.12 -3.04
C VAL A 77 -7.82 -0.37 -2.97
N THR A 78 -6.55 -0.76 -3.04
CA THR A 78 -6.10 -2.13 -2.83
C THR A 78 -5.11 -2.15 -1.68
N THR A 79 -5.31 -3.05 -0.72
CA THR A 79 -4.25 -3.43 0.21
C THR A 79 -3.55 -4.68 -0.28
N MET A 80 -2.24 -4.72 -0.18
CA MET A 80 -1.43 -5.84 -0.68
C MET A 80 -0.24 -6.09 0.24
N TYR A 81 0.29 -7.31 0.20
CA TYR A 81 1.65 -7.56 0.66
C TYR A 81 2.63 -6.93 -0.32
N LEU A 82 3.72 -6.35 0.18
CA LEU A 82 4.80 -5.86 -0.67
C LEU A 82 5.72 -7.01 -1.09
N ALA A 83 6.23 -6.90 -2.32
CA ALA A 83 7.22 -7.79 -2.91
C ALA A 83 8.40 -6.95 -3.44
N SER A 84 9.43 -7.61 -3.98
CA SER A 84 10.63 -6.92 -4.51
C SER A 84 10.34 -6.05 -5.75
N GLY A 85 9.25 -6.33 -6.46
CA GLY A 85 8.70 -5.54 -7.55
C GLY A 85 7.76 -4.43 -7.08
N TRP A 86 7.62 -3.39 -7.91
CA TRP A 86 6.70 -2.30 -7.64
C TRP A 86 5.25 -2.75 -7.83
N ASP A 87 4.44 -2.57 -6.78
CA ASP A 87 3.01 -2.86 -6.75
C ASP A 87 2.61 -4.25 -7.28
N SER A 88 3.48 -5.23 -7.09
CA SER A 88 3.38 -6.56 -7.70
C SER A 88 3.04 -7.68 -6.73
N GLY A 89 2.93 -7.40 -5.43
CA GLY A 89 2.67 -8.43 -4.42
C GLY A 89 1.20 -8.83 -4.32
N ASP A 90 0.95 -9.89 -3.57
CA ASP A 90 -0.39 -10.47 -3.43
C ASP A 90 -1.39 -9.48 -2.84
N ILE A 91 -2.57 -9.40 -3.44
CA ILE A 91 -3.70 -8.61 -2.96
C ILE A 91 -4.27 -9.25 -1.69
N ILE A 92 -4.60 -8.40 -0.72
CA ILE A 92 -5.28 -8.79 0.53
C ILE A 92 -6.76 -8.40 0.45
N LEU A 93 -7.05 -7.09 0.38
CA LEU A 93 -8.42 -6.58 0.26
C LEU A 93 -8.50 -5.48 -0.80
N GLN A 94 -9.68 -5.31 -1.38
CA GLN A 94 -9.99 -4.22 -2.30
C GLN A 94 -11.32 -3.55 -1.92
N ALA A 95 -11.42 -2.25 -2.16
CA ALA A 95 -12.66 -1.51 -2.06
C ALA A 95 -12.79 -0.55 -3.24
N GLN A 96 -13.96 -0.56 -3.88
CA GLN A 96 -14.27 0.23 -5.06
C GLN A 96 -14.84 1.61 -4.70
N GLU A 97 -14.49 2.63 -5.47
CA GLU A 97 -14.96 4.01 -5.32
C GLU A 97 -15.39 4.59 -6.68
N PRO A 98 -16.58 5.21 -6.79
CA PRO A 98 -17.01 5.86 -8.02
C PRO A 98 -16.16 7.08 -8.34
N ILE A 99 -15.91 7.27 -9.62
CA ILE A 99 -15.39 8.52 -10.19
C ILE A 99 -16.59 9.26 -10.76
N LEU A 100 -16.96 10.35 -10.11
CA LEU A 100 -18.10 11.18 -10.47
C LEU A 100 -17.74 12.09 -11.65
N PRO A 101 -18.71 12.48 -12.51
CA PRO A 101 -18.44 13.26 -13.72
C PRO A 101 -17.75 14.62 -13.52
N ARG A 102 -17.74 15.14 -12.29
CA ARG A 102 -17.14 16.44 -11.94
C ARG A 102 -15.99 16.32 -10.93
N ASP A 103 -15.55 15.10 -10.63
CA ASP A 103 -14.42 14.92 -9.71
C ASP A 103 -13.16 15.55 -10.30
N THR A 104 -12.45 16.26 -9.44
CA THR A 104 -11.02 16.50 -9.60
C THR A 104 -10.23 15.35 -9.00
N ALA A 105 -8.92 15.30 -9.28
CA ALA A 105 -8.02 14.36 -8.62
C ALA A 105 -8.02 14.53 -7.09
N GLY A 106 -8.23 15.76 -6.59
CA GLY A 106 -8.33 16.05 -5.15
C GLY A 106 -9.60 15.47 -4.54
N ASP A 107 -10.75 15.67 -5.19
CA ASP A 107 -12.04 15.14 -4.70
C ASP A 107 -12.03 13.61 -4.61
N LEU A 108 -11.45 12.96 -5.62
CA LEU A 108 -11.31 11.50 -5.63
C LEU A 108 -10.27 11.03 -4.61
N HIS A 109 -9.14 11.75 -4.47
CA HIS A 109 -8.12 11.47 -3.47
C HIS A 109 -8.69 11.47 -2.05
N ASP A 110 -9.47 12.48 -1.68
CA ASP A 110 -10.00 12.61 -0.32
C ASP A 110 -10.95 11.47 0.03
N ARG A 111 -11.76 11.00 -0.93
CA ARG A 111 -12.59 9.81 -0.73
C ARG A 111 -11.75 8.54 -0.61
N LEU A 112 -10.78 8.34 -1.51
CA LEU A 112 -9.88 7.19 -1.48
C LEU A 112 -9.04 7.15 -0.20
N MET A 113 -8.66 8.29 0.37
CA MET A 113 -7.96 8.38 1.66
C MET A 113 -8.80 7.78 2.78
N ILE A 114 -10.07 8.16 2.89
CA ILE A 114 -10.98 7.63 3.92
C ILE A 114 -11.23 6.14 3.72
N THR A 115 -11.49 5.71 2.49
CA THR A 115 -11.74 4.30 2.16
C THR A 115 -10.49 3.44 2.36
N GLY A 116 -9.32 3.95 1.96
CA GLY A 116 -8.02 3.33 2.18
C GLY A 116 -7.68 3.13 3.64
N ALA A 117 -7.91 4.14 4.49
CA ALA A 117 -7.68 4.03 5.94
C ALA A 117 -8.56 2.95 6.59
N ARG A 118 -9.85 2.88 6.21
CA ARG A 118 -10.78 1.86 6.67
C ARG A 118 -10.36 0.46 6.22
N LEU A 119 -10.02 0.33 4.94
CA LEU A 119 -9.59 -0.94 4.33
C LEU A 119 -8.30 -1.43 4.99
N LEU A 120 -7.31 -0.56 5.18
CA LEU A 120 -6.05 -0.89 5.83
C LEU A 120 -6.23 -1.30 7.29
N SER A 121 -7.14 -0.65 8.03
CA SER A 121 -7.47 -1.07 9.39
C SER A 121 -8.06 -2.48 9.44
N GLU A 122 -8.88 -2.84 8.44
CA GLU A 122 -9.41 -4.20 8.29
C GLU A 122 -8.32 -5.19 7.89
N THR A 123 -7.44 -4.82 6.97
CA THR A 123 -6.27 -5.61 6.57
C THR A 123 -5.42 -6.00 7.78
N VAL A 124 -5.09 -5.03 8.65
CA VAL A 124 -4.30 -5.30 9.87
C VAL A 124 -5.04 -6.26 10.81
N ARG A 125 -6.37 -6.13 10.97
CA ARG A 125 -7.17 -7.08 11.77
C ARG A 125 -7.17 -8.49 11.19
N GLN A 126 -7.28 -8.63 9.88
CA GLN A 126 -7.25 -9.94 9.22
C GLN A 126 -5.86 -10.59 9.29
N ILE A 127 -4.79 -9.80 9.20
CA ILE A 127 -3.43 -10.30 9.39
C ILE A 127 -3.25 -10.80 10.82
N ALA A 128 -3.62 -9.99 11.81
CA ALA A 128 -3.48 -10.35 13.22
C ALA A 128 -4.29 -11.59 13.62
N SER A 129 -5.40 -11.86 12.93
CA SER A 129 -6.25 -13.04 13.15
C SER A 129 -5.91 -14.25 12.26
N GLY A 130 -4.88 -14.15 11.41
CA GLY A 130 -4.47 -15.22 10.50
C GLY A 130 -5.44 -15.49 9.34
N GLN A 131 -6.31 -14.53 9.02
CA GLN A 131 -7.36 -14.65 8.00
C GLN A 131 -7.05 -13.87 6.71
N ALA A 132 -6.02 -13.01 6.71
CA ALA A 132 -5.67 -12.21 5.54
C ALA A 132 -5.31 -13.09 4.34
N PRO A 133 -6.03 -12.98 3.21
CA PRO A 133 -5.74 -13.78 2.04
C PRO A 133 -4.46 -13.30 1.34
N ARG A 134 -3.93 -14.16 0.47
CA ARG A 134 -2.86 -13.86 -0.48
C ARG A 134 -3.37 -14.20 -1.88
N ILE A 135 -3.91 -13.21 -2.56
CA ILE A 135 -4.50 -13.35 -3.90
C ILE A 135 -3.45 -12.88 -4.92
N PRO A 136 -2.85 -13.78 -5.71
CA PRO A 136 -1.88 -13.39 -6.73
C PRO A 136 -2.50 -12.44 -7.75
N GLN A 137 -1.72 -11.45 -8.19
CA GLN A 137 -2.14 -10.58 -9.28
C GLN A 137 -1.94 -11.28 -10.63
N ASP A 138 -2.82 -10.99 -11.60
CA ASP A 138 -2.56 -11.31 -13.01
C ASP A 138 -1.49 -10.32 -13.53
N HIS A 139 -0.45 -10.83 -14.19
CA HIS A 139 0.77 -10.09 -14.54
C HIS A 139 0.89 -9.81 -16.02
#